data_AF-A0A9D8DGE2-F1
#
_entry.id   AF-A0A9D8DGE2-F1
#
_cell.length_a   1.000
_cell.length_b   1.000
_cell.length_c   1.000
_cell.angle_alpha   90.00
_cell.angle_beta   90.00
_cell.angle_gamma   90.00
#
_symmetry.space_group_name_H-M   'P 1'
#
loop_
_entity.id
_entity.type
_entity.pdbx_description
1 polymer ?
#
loop_
_entity_poly.entity_id
_entity_poly.type
_entity_poly.pdbx_seq_one_letter_code
_entity_poly.pdbx_strand_id
1 'polypeptide(L)'
;MSTSLRTPQAGTSRDRNRPMMTLTHQEAHVDLAPLRSYWHPVASSSAVGDAPVGVTLLEEDLVLFRSGDRVAAFADLCPHRGTRLSLGSVTADGCLQCPYHGWQYDVDGRCVFIPSQPKDHQRIPSKARAVQYRAEERYGLVWVALAEPRRPIPEYPEFDDPGFHTWMKFYGPWDASAGRMTENALDLAHLDFVHPGLLGDPEDPDAAEIQPYETTVEEDAVLTTYYKAFPSAETFAPENSVIRHDARVDIPFIFTIRIYSDQGTVALYFATYPIAANRSAFWLFEARNYALDEPDDRFIAFNDVLETQDRRVIEAQRPELLPCDLSEELHLKGPDAAAIEYRRLLARRGIRHA
;
A
#
# COMPACT_ATOMS: atom_id res chain seq x y z
N MET A 1 -35.83 -73.23 -33.90
CA MET A 1 -36.31 -71.86 -33.63
C MET A 1 -35.27 -71.20 -32.76
N SER A 2 -34.53 -70.27 -33.37
CA SER A 2 -33.24 -69.74 -32.91
C SER A 2 -33.45 -68.41 -32.19
N THR A 3 -33.00 -68.31 -30.94
CA THR A 3 -33.01 -67.07 -30.15
C THR A 3 -31.63 -66.42 -30.22
N SER A 4 -31.57 -65.34 -31.00
CA SER A 4 -30.38 -64.54 -31.28
C SER A 4 -30.03 -63.61 -30.10
N LEU A 5 -28.80 -63.74 -29.61
CA LEU A 5 -28.13 -62.84 -28.67
C LEU A 5 -27.79 -61.53 -29.39
N ARG A 6 -28.33 -60.40 -28.90
CA ARG A 6 -28.01 -59.06 -29.42
C ARG A 6 -26.80 -58.48 -28.70
N THR A 7 -25.75 -58.22 -29.48
CA THR A 7 -24.58 -57.42 -29.13
C THR A 7 -24.94 -55.94 -29.04
N PRO A 8 -24.38 -55.14 -28.09
CA PRO A 8 -24.64 -53.71 -28.04
C PRO A 8 -23.84 -52.96 -29.13
N GLN A 9 -24.52 -52.06 -29.84
CA GLN A 9 -23.92 -51.14 -30.81
C GLN A 9 -23.14 -50.04 -30.10
N ALA A 10 -21.93 -49.78 -30.60
CA ALA A 10 -21.09 -48.66 -30.21
C ALA A 10 -21.74 -47.33 -30.60
N GLY A 11 -22.11 -46.54 -29.59
CA GLY A 11 -22.57 -45.15 -29.74
C GLY A 11 -21.37 -44.22 -29.93
N THR A 12 -21.46 -43.40 -30.96
CA THR A 12 -20.45 -42.49 -31.48
C THR A 12 -19.98 -41.45 -30.47
N SER A 13 -18.66 -41.33 -30.38
CA SER A 13 -17.89 -40.31 -29.67
C SER A 13 -18.45 -38.90 -29.85
N ARG A 14 -18.82 -38.25 -28.74
CA ARG A 14 -19.13 -36.82 -28.70
C ARG A 14 -17.84 -36.03 -28.96
N ASP A 15 -17.89 -35.24 -30.01
CA ASP A 15 -16.97 -34.19 -30.39
C ASP A 15 -16.68 -33.27 -29.17
N ARG A 16 -15.51 -33.45 -28.55
CA ARG A 16 -14.97 -32.56 -27.52
C ARG A 16 -13.84 -31.75 -28.13
N ASN A 17 -14.18 -30.90 -29.09
CA ASN A 17 -13.26 -29.88 -29.56
C ASN A 17 -13.83 -28.50 -29.21
N ARG A 18 -13.86 -28.21 -27.90
CA ARG A 18 -14.05 -26.86 -27.39
C ARG A 18 -12.64 -26.32 -27.17
N PRO A 19 -12.20 -25.27 -27.88
CA PRO A 19 -10.86 -24.76 -27.69
C PRO A 19 -10.71 -24.33 -26.23
N MET A 20 -9.70 -24.84 -25.54
CA MET A 20 -9.20 -24.23 -24.31
C MET A 20 -8.98 -22.76 -24.63
N MET A 21 -9.62 -21.86 -23.89
CA MET A 21 -9.25 -20.46 -23.87
C MET A 21 -7.77 -20.42 -23.46
N THR A 22 -6.90 -20.26 -24.44
CA THR A 22 -5.53 -19.85 -24.20
C THR A 22 -5.64 -18.47 -23.57
N LEU A 23 -5.47 -18.38 -22.25
CA LEU A 23 -5.21 -17.13 -21.56
C LEU A 23 -3.84 -16.65 -22.06
N THR A 24 -3.82 -16.02 -23.22
CA THR A 24 -2.74 -15.14 -23.59
C THR A 24 -2.80 -13.99 -22.60
N HIS A 25 -1.99 -14.07 -21.53
CA HIS A 25 -1.65 -12.92 -20.69
C HIS A 25 -0.90 -11.93 -21.59
N GLN A 26 -1.66 -11.18 -22.37
CA GLN A 26 -1.20 -9.93 -22.92
C GLN A 26 -1.14 -9.02 -21.71
N GLU A 27 0.07 -8.81 -21.17
CA GLU A 27 0.31 -7.88 -20.06
C GLU A 27 -0.35 -6.55 -20.43
N ALA A 28 -1.56 -6.32 -19.91
CA ALA A 28 -2.25 -5.07 -20.09
C ALA A 28 -1.37 -4.02 -19.43
N HIS A 29 -0.85 -3.07 -20.22
CA HIS A 29 -0.13 -1.94 -19.66
C HIS A 29 -1.04 -1.28 -18.62
N VAL A 30 -0.63 -1.35 -17.36
CA VAL A 30 -1.37 -0.77 -16.24
C VAL A 30 -1.17 0.73 -16.28
N ASP A 31 -2.27 1.48 -16.27
CA ASP A 31 -2.18 2.93 -16.21
C ASP A 31 -2.01 3.39 -14.75
N LEU A 32 -0.76 3.65 -14.37
CA LEU A 32 -0.40 4.21 -13.07
C LEU A 32 -0.55 5.75 -13.01
N ALA A 33 -0.87 6.42 -14.12
CA ALA A 33 -0.97 7.87 -14.17
C ALA A 33 -1.98 8.47 -13.15
N PRO A 34 -3.15 7.86 -12.87
CA PRO A 34 -4.07 8.37 -11.86
C PRO A 34 -3.47 8.43 -10.45
N LEU A 35 -2.51 7.55 -10.13
CA LEU A 35 -1.89 7.43 -8.81
C LEU A 35 -0.84 8.51 -8.54
N ARG A 36 -0.35 9.19 -9.58
CA ARG A 36 0.70 10.23 -9.47
C ARG A 36 0.28 11.43 -8.63
N SER A 37 -1.02 11.70 -8.58
CA SER A 37 -1.59 12.88 -7.89
C SER A 37 -2.03 12.57 -6.46
N TYR A 38 -1.50 11.50 -5.87
CA TYR A 38 -1.70 11.10 -4.48
C TYR A 38 -0.35 11.04 -3.75
N TRP A 39 -0.40 11.16 -2.42
CA TRP A 39 0.76 11.05 -1.55
C TRP A 39 1.09 9.58 -1.27
N HIS A 40 2.38 9.23 -1.38
CA HIS A 40 2.89 7.89 -1.13
C HIS A 40 4.06 7.92 -0.12
N PRO A 41 4.03 7.11 0.96
CA PRO A 41 5.09 7.08 1.98
C PRO A 41 6.30 6.25 1.52
N VAL A 42 7.27 6.90 0.88
CA VAL A 42 8.37 6.19 0.18
C VAL A 42 9.56 5.86 1.08
N ALA A 43 9.70 6.50 2.24
CA ALA A 43 10.81 6.24 3.16
C ALA A 43 10.50 6.72 4.58
N SER A 44 11.22 6.19 5.57
CA SER A 44 11.32 6.83 6.89
C SER A 44 12.07 8.16 6.77
N SER A 45 11.59 9.19 7.46
CA SER A 45 12.25 10.50 7.54
C SER A 45 13.69 10.38 8.04
N SER A 46 13.94 9.51 9.04
CA SER A 46 15.27 9.30 9.60
C SER A 46 16.21 8.54 8.66
N ALA A 47 15.69 7.84 7.64
CA ALA A 47 16.53 7.22 6.62
C ALA A 47 17.16 8.28 5.68
N VAL A 48 16.51 9.43 5.52
CA VAL A 48 17.03 10.57 4.74
C VAL A 48 17.89 11.45 5.65
N GLY A 49 19.11 10.98 5.91
CA GLY A 49 20.15 11.72 6.64
C GLY A 49 20.98 12.62 5.73
N ASP A 50 22.30 12.57 5.92
CA ASP A 50 23.26 13.41 5.18
C ASP A 50 23.54 12.94 3.75
N ALA A 51 23.23 11.68 3.44
CA ALA A 51 23.41 11.10 2.11
C ALA A 51 22.08 11.07 1.34
N PRO A 52 22.09 11.26 0.01
CA PRO A 52 20.90 11.05 -0.79
C PRO A 52 20.47 9.57 -0.78
N VAL A 53 19.17 9.34 -0.81
CA VAL A 53 18.55 8.00 -0.77
C VAL A 53 17.79 7.77 -2.06
N GLY A 54 18.10 6.69 -2.77
CA GLY A 54 17.33 6.24 -3.92
C GLY A 54 16.10 5.46 -3.48
N VAL A 55 14.93 5.75 -4.05
CA VAL A 55 13.68 5.00 -3.85
C VAL A 55 12.96 4.83 -5.18
N THR A 56 12.03 3.88 -5.28
CA THR A 56 11.21 3.67 -6.49
C THR A 56 9.73 3.81 -6.11
N LEU A 57 8.98 4.58 -6.90
CA LEU A 57 7.56 4.82 -6.71
C LEU A 57 6.88 4.83 -8.09
N LEU A 58 5.82 4.04 -8.27
CA LEU A 58 5.09 3.95 -9.54
C LEU A 58 6.02 3.70 -10.75
N GLU A 59 7.00 2.81 -10.58
CA GLU A 59 8.02 2.47 -11.59
C GLU A 59 8.99 3.61 -11.96
N GLU A 60 8.96 4.73 -11.22
CA GLU A 60 9.91 5.83 -11.36
C GLU A 60 10.97 5.80 -10.26
N ASP A 61 12.23 5.88 -10.66
CA ASP A 61 13.35 6.04 -9.74
C ASP A 61 13.44 7.49 -9.26
N LEU A 62 13.46 7.67 -7.95
CA LEU A 62 13.53 8.95 -7.26
C LEU A 62 14.77 9.03 -6.39
N VAL A 63 15.22 10.26 -6.14
CA VAL A 63 16.22 10.57 -5.12
C VAL A 63 15.61 11.48 -4.07
N LEU A 64 15.73 11.08 -2.81
CA LEU A 64 15.41 11.87 -1.63
C LEU A 64 16.70 12.43 -1.06
N PHE A 65 16.69 13.70 -0.65
CA PHE A 65 17.82 14.29 0.06
C PHE A 65 17.36 15.41 0.97
N ARG A 66 18.18 15.73 1.96
CA ARG A 66 17.91 16.77 2.94
C ARG A 66 18.69 18.04 2.59
N SER A 67 18.01 19.19 2.59
CA SER A 67 18.57 20.52 2.39
C SER A 67 18.19 21.38 3.60
N GLY A 68 19.07 21.44 4.60
CA GLY A 68 18.73 21.97 5.93
C GLY A 68 17.63 21.12 6.58
N ASP A 69 16.54 21.75 7.02
CA ASP A 69 15.42 21.04 7.65
C ASP A 69 14.38 20.51 6.64
N ARG A 70 14.61 20.68 5.32
CA ARG A 70 13.65 20.30 4.28
C ARG A 70 14.12 19.04 3.55
N VAL A 71 13.24 18.06 3.41
CA VAL A 71 13.41 16.97 2.45
C VAL A 71 12.94 17.41 1.06
N ALA A 72 13.70 17.04 0.04
CA ALA A 72 13.34 17.19 -1.36
C ALA A 72 13.36 15.84 -2.08
N ALA A 73 12.48 15.68 -3.05
CA ALA A 73 12.37 14.50 -3.91
C ALA A 73 12.52 14.91 -5.38
N PHE A 74 13.53 14.38 -6.06
CA PHE A 74 13.72 14.56 -7.50
C PHE A 74 13.61 13.22 -8.24
N ALA A 75 13.42 13.25 -9.55
CA ALA A 75 13.73 12.09 -10.38
C ALA A 75 15.21 11.73 -10.19
N ASP A 76 15.54 10.44 -10.09
CA ASP A 76 16.91 9.95 -9.91
C ASP A 76 17.71 9.99 -11.22
N LEU A 77 17.75 11.17 -11.85
CA LEU A 77 18.28 11.34 -13.19
C LEU A 77 18.91 12.73 -13.35
N CYS A 78 20.23 12.75 -13.47
CA CYS A 78 20.95 13.97 -13.78
C CYS A 78 20.66 14.41 -15.24
N PRO A 79 20.10 15.61 -15.49
CA PRO A 79 19.79 16.09 -16.85
C PRO A 79 21.02 16.29 -17.75
N HIS A 80 22.24 16.23 -17.22
CA HIS A 80 23.46 16.34 -18.01
C HIS A 80 23.71 15.09 -18.88
N ARG A 81 23.74 13.91 -18.24
CA ARG A 81 24.12 12.62 -18.88
C ARG A 81 23.36 11.40 -18.35
N GLY A 82 22.26 11.60 -17.62
CA GLY A 82 21.40 10.53 -17.14
C GLY A 82 21.95 9.69 -15.99
N THR A 83 22.96 10.17 -15.26
CA THR A 83 23.46 9.48 -14.06
C THR A 83 22.47 9.58 -12.92
N ARG A 84 22.31 8.49 -12.16
CA ARG A 84 21.57 8.48 -10.90
C ARG A 84 22.17 9.49 -9.92
N LEU A 85 21.35 10.40 -9.45
CA LEU A 85 21.70 11.43 -8.46
C LEU A 85 21.79 10.85 -7.05
N SER A 86 21.09 9.74 -6.78
CA SER A 86 21.15 8.97 -5.53
C SER A 86 22.53 8.40 -5.22
N LEU A 87 23.38 8.22 -6.24
CA LEU A 87 24.79 7.85 -6.09
C LEU A 87 25.69 9.03 -5.70
N GLY A 88 25.11 10.22 -5.53
CA GLY A 88 25.80 11.47 -5.27
C GLY A 88 26.06 11.73 -3.78
N SER A 89 26.10 13.02 -3.44
CA SER A 89 26.28 13.50 -2.07
C SER A 89 25.49 14.77 -1.86
N VAL A 90 25.16 15.09 -0.61
CA VAL A 90 24.65 16.42 -0.24
C VAL A 90 25.84 17.28 0.19
N THR A 91 25.93 18.48 -0.37
CA THR A 91 26.98 19.45 -0.03
C THR A 91 26.67 20.17 1.29
N ALA A 92 27.67 20.83 1.88
CA ALA A 92 27.50 21.56 3.14
C ALA A 92 26.47 22.70 3.06
N ASP A 93 26.23 23.25 1.87
CA ASP A 93 25.20 24.24 1.58
C ASP A 93 23.83 23.62 1.21
N GLY A 94 23.67 22.30 1.36
CA GLY A 94 22.40 21.61 1.18
C GLY A 94 22.03 21.36 -0.29
N CYS A 95 23.00 21.33 -1.20
CA CYS A 95 22.77 21.01 -2.62
C CYS A 95 23.03 19.54 -2.91
N LEU A 96 22.24 18.95 -3.80
CA LEU A 96 22.47 17.60 -4.29
C LEU A 96 23.54 17.61 -5.39
N GLN A 97 24.68 16.98 -5.14
CA GLN A 97 25.79 16.88 -6.07
C GLN A 97 25.77 15.55 -6.84
N CYS A 98 25.65 15.63 -8.17
CA CYS A 98 25.77 14.48 -9.06
C CYS A 98 27.18 13.86 -9.00
N PRO A 99 27.31 12.53 -8.89
CA PRO A 99 28.62 11.89 -8.73
C PRO A 99 29.46 11.88 -10.00
N TYR A 100 28.86 12.15 -11.16
CA TYR A 100 29.59 12.02 -12.43
C TYR A 100 30.48 13.24 -12.72
N HIS A 101 29.87 14.41 -12.83
CA HIS A 101 30.57 15.65 -13.18
C HIS A 101 30.40 16.74 -12.13
N GLY A 102 29.89 16.39 -10.94
CA GLY A 102 29.74 17.30 -9.80
C GLY A 102 28.75 18.43 -10.00
N TRP A 103 27.79 18.32 -10.93
CA TRP A 103 26.71 19.31 -11.04
C TRP A 103 25.91 19.32 -9.74
N GLN A 104 25.70 20.49 -9.16
CA GLN A 104 24.96 20.65 -7.91
C GLN A 104 23.59 21.26 -8.19
N TYR A 105 22.57 20.72 -7.55
CA TYR A 105 21.18 21.17 -7.64
C TYR A 105 20.68 21.65 -6.28
N ASP A 106 20.07 22.84 -6.25
CA ASP A 106 19.38 23.34 -5.06
C ASP A 106 18.11 22.54 -4.76
N VAL A 107 17.47 22.85 -3.62
CA VAL A 107 16.22 22.21 -3.17
C VAL A 107 15.03 22.36 -4.15
N ASP A 108 15.08 23.34 -5.06
CA ASP A 108 14.07 23.60 -6.10
C ASP A 108 14.44 22.95 -7.46
N GLY A 109 15.50 22.14 -7.47
CA GLY A 109 16.03 21.42 -8.61
C GLY A 109 16.83 22.28 -9.59
N ARG A 110 17.11 23.57 -9.32
CA ARG A 110 17.95 24.40 -10.21
C ARG A 110 19.40 23.96 -10.09
N CYS A 111 20.09 23.78 -11.20
CA CYS A 111 21.54 23.65 -11.15
C CYS A 111 22.15 24.98 -10.71
N VAL A 112 22.92 24.95 -9.62
CA VAL A 112 23.55 26.14 -9.02
C VAL A 112 25.07 26.14 -9.19
N PHE A 113 25.66 25.01 -9.56
CA PHE A 113 27.10 24.87 -9.73
C PHE A 113 27.47 23.82 -10.78
N ILE A 114 28.34 24.20 -11.72
CA ILE A 114 28.96 23.31 -12.72
C ILE A 114 30.48 23.39 -12.56
N PRO A 115 31.13 22.38 -11.94
CA PRO A 115 32.56 22.45 -11.60
C PRO A 115 33.51 22.64 -12.79
N SER A 116 33.10 22.20 -13.99
CA SER A 116 33.90 22.31 -15.21
C SER A 116 33.91 23.70 -15.85
N GLN A 117 33.13 24.66 -15.32
CA GLN A 117 33.14 26.05 -15.76
C GLN A 117 33.93 26.95 -14.79
N PRO A 118 34.52 28.08 -15.26
CA PRO A 118 35.18 29.04 -14.38
C PRO A 118 34.21 29.60 -13.33
N LYS A 119 34.59 29.55 -12.05
CA LYS A 119 33.71 29.92 -10.91
C LYS A 119 33.15 31.33 -11.02
N ASP A 120 33.97 32.29 -11.45
CA ASP A 120 33.61 33.72 -11.46
C ASP A 120 32.66 34.11 -12.61
N HIS A 121 32.49 33.23 -13.60
CA HIS A 121 31.73 33.50 -14.82
C HIS A 121 30.91 32.30 -15.31
N GLN A 122 30.32 31.53 -14.39
CA GLN A 122 29.49 30.39 -14.77
C GLN A 122 28.25 30.84 -15.56
N ARG A 123 28.02 30.20 -16.71
CA ARG A 123 26.81 30.35 -17.51
C ARG A 123 26.06 29.03 -17.44
N ILE A 124 25.25 28.89 -16.39
CA ILE A 124 24.39 27.72 -16.21
C ILE A 124 23.15 27.87 -17.10
N PRO A 125 22.87 26.93 -18.02
CA PRO A 125 21.68 26.99 -18.85
C PRO A 125 20.41 26.92 -18.00
N SER A 126 19.38 27.70 -18.35
CA SER A 126 18.09 27.68 -17.63
C SER A 126 17.40 26.30 -17.61
N LYS A 127 17.72 25.45 -18.60
CA LYS A 127 17.24 24.06 -18.70
C LYS A 127 18.02 23.07 -17.81
N ALA A 128 19.12 23.48 -17.19
CA ALA A 128 19.86 22.66 -16.24
C ALA A 128 19.06 22.57 -14.92
N ARG A 129 17.98 21.79 -14.93
CA ARG A 129 17.13 21.56 -13.75
C ARG A 129 16.85 20.07 -13.59
N ALA A 130 16.98 19.57 -12.38
CA ALA A 130 16.43 18.27 -12.01
C ALA A 130 14.89 18.33 -12.05
N VAL A 131 14.24 17.20 -12.34
CA VAL A 131 12.78 17.09 -12.26
C VAL A 131 12.42 16.94 -10.80
N GLN A 132 11.63 17.88 -10.28
CA GLN A 132 11.22 17.91 -8.87
C GLN A 132 9.81 17.37 -8.70
N TYR A 133 9.61 16.62 -7.62
CA TYR A 133 8.31 16.15 -7.15
C TYR A 133 7.92 16.84 -5.83
N ARG A 134 6.66 16.70 -5.44
CA ARG A 134 6.20 17.18 -4.12
C ARG A 134 6.70 16.23 -3.05
N ALA A 135 7.24 16.77 -1.96
CA ALA A 135 7.69 16.00 -0.81
C ALA A 135 7.21 16.68 0.47
N GLU A 136 6.74 15.88 1.44
CA GLU A 136 6.29 16.33 2.76
C GLU A 136 6.76 15.33 3.82
N GLU A 137 7.24 15.83 4.96
CA GLU A 137 7.55 14.99 6.13
C GLU A 137 6.36 14.99 7.08
N ARG A 138 5.78 13.82 7.36
CA ARG A 138 4.64 13.66 8.27
C ARG A 138 4.64 12.25 8.88
N TYR A 139 4.30 12.15 10.17
CA TYR A 139 4.27 10.89 10.93
C TYR A 139 5.60 10.11 10.88
N GLY A 140 6.74 10.82 10.87
CA GLY A 140 8.05 10.18 10.76
C GLY A 140 8.38 9.58 9.39
N LEU A 141 7.57 9.85 8.36
CA LEU A 141 7.74 9.39 6.98
C LEU A 141 7.98 10.54 6.01
N VAL A 142 8.66 10.23 4.89
CA VAL A 142 8.73 11.08 3.71
C VAL A 142 7.63 10.65 2.73
N TRP A 143 6.69 11.54 2.48
CA TRP A 143 5.60 11.37 1.53
C TRP A 143 5.95 12.06 0.22
N VAL A 144 5.70 11.40 -0.91
CA VAL A 144 5.95 11.96 -2.24
C VAL A 144 4.70 11.87 -3.12
N ALA A 145 4.41 12.94 -3.86
CA ALA A 145 3.45 12.95 -4.97
C ALA A 145 4.17 13.35 -6.26
N LEU A 146 4.00 12.53 -7.31
CA LEU A 146 4.67 12.72 -8.61
C LEU A 146 4.00 13.78 -9.50
N ALA A 147 2.83 14.26 -9.10
CA ALA A 147 2.07 15.36 -9.67
C ALA A 147 1.45 16.20 -8.55
N GLU A 148 0.69 17.24 -8.90
CA GLU A 148 0.02 18.07 -7.90
C GLU A 148 -0.97 17.22 -7.09
N PRO A 149 -0.81 17.13 -5.75
CA PRO A 149 -1.63 16.26 -4.93
C PRO A 149 -3.09 16.73 -4.92
N ARG A 150 -4.01 15.79 -5.12
CA ARG A 150 -5.46 16.08 -5.14
C ARG A 150 -6.03 16.28 -3.73
N ARG A 151 -5.35 15.74 -2.73
CA ARG A 151 -5.76 15.67 -1.33
C ARG A 151 -4.56 15.80 -0.41
N PRO A 152 -4.75 16.25 0.84
CA PRO A 152 -3.71 16.14 1.86
C PRO A 152 -3.41 14.66 2.18
N ILE A 153 -2.29 14.42 2.85
CA ILE A 153 -2.01 13.12 3.49
C ILE A 153 -3.14 12.83 4.49
N PRO A 154 -3.75 11.62 4.49
CA PRO A 154 -4.81 11.29 5.44
C PRO A 154 -4.40 11.49 6.90
N GLU A 155 -5.40 11.82 7.72
CA GLU A 155 -5.18 12.13 9.13
C GLU A 155 -5.03 10.86 9.97
N TYR A 156 -4.07 10.88 10.88
CA TYR A 156 -3.89 9.86 11.91
C TYR A 156 -3.70 10.57 13.25
N PRO A 157 -4.80 11.08 13.84
CA PRO A 157 -4.73 11.95 15.01
C PRO A 157 -4.06 11.30 16.22
N GLU A 158 -4.14 9.96 16.33
CA GLU A 158 -3.51 9.20 17.40
C GLU A 158 -1.98 9.30 17.42
N PHE A 159 -1.35 9.67 16.29
CA PHE A 159 0.10 9.86 16.23
C PHE A 159 0.58 11.06 17.08
N ASP A 160 -0.19 12.15 17.08
CA ASP A 160 0.15 13.40 17.78
C ASP A 160 -0.53 13.51 19.16
N ASP A 161 -1.35 12.53 19.54
CA ASP A 161 -2.08 12.52 20.81
C ASP A 161 -1.18 11.98 21.94
N PRO A 162 -0.85 12.78 22.98
CA PRO A 162 -0.05 12.32 24.12
C PRO A 162 -0.73 11.24 24.96
N GLY A 163 -2.03 10.99 24.77
CA GLY A 163 -2.75 9.87 25.38
C GLY A 163 -2.47 8.51 24.72
N PHE A 164 -1.79 8.50 23.57
CA PHE A 164 -1.41 7.29 22.86
C PHE A 164 0.10 7.10 22.86
N HIS A 165 0.51 5.84 22.91
CA HIS A 165 1.86 5.40 22.60
C HIS A 165 1.84 4.76 21.21
N THR A 166 2.74 5.20 20.34
CA THR A 166 2.74 4.84 18.92
C THR A 166 4.07 4.24 18.51
N TRP A 167 4.02 3.11 17.79
CA TRP A 167 5.16 2.55 17.07
C TRP A 167 4.86 2.46 15.57
N MET A 168 5.93 2.32 14.77
CA MET A 168 5.84 2.20 13.32
C MET A 168 6.82 1.14 12.81
N LYS A 169 6.40 0.34 11.82
CA LYS A 169 7.25 -0.63 11.12
C LYS A 169 7.00 -0.65 9.62
N PHE A 170 8.06 -0.90 8.86
CA PHE A 170 7.99 -1.11 7.41
C PHE A 170 7.80 -2.59 7.09
N TYR A 171 6.92 -2.88 6.15
CA TYR A 171 6.68 -4.21 5.61
C TYR A 171 6.74 -4.21 4.08
N GLY A 172 7.48 -5.18 3.54
CA GLY A 172 7.59 -5.41 2.11
C GLY A 172 9.01 -5.35 1.55
N PRO A 173 9.16 -5.31 0.22
CA PRO A 173 8.06 -5.36 -0.76
C PRO A 173 7.35 -6.72 -0.82
N TRP A 174 6.07 -6.70 -1.14
CA TRP A 174 5.25 -7.87 -1.53
C TRP A 174 5.11 -7.92 -3.05
N ASP A 175 5.03 -9.12 -3.61
CA ASP A 175 4.68 -9.36 -5.01
C ASP A 175 3.15 -9.28 -5.23
N ALA A 176 2.58 -8.14 -4.82
CA ALA A 176 1.15 -7.82 -4.92
C ALA A 176 0.92 -6.33 -5.23
N SER A 177 -0.20 -6.04 -5.88
CA SER A 177 -0.62 -4.65 -6.11
C SER A 177 -1.14 -3.98 -4.84
N ALA A 178 -1.04 -2.66 -4.77
CA ALA A 178 -1.42 -1.90 -3.59
C ALA A 178 -2.93 -1.99 -3.33
N GLY A 179 -3.73 -2.10 -4.40
CA GLY A 179 -5.17 -2.37 -4.31
C GLY A 179 -5.48 -3.70 -3.60
N ARG A 180 -4.81 -4.80 -3.96
CA ARG A 180 -5.02 -6.11 -3.31
C ARG A 180 -4.69 -6.07 -1.82
N MET A 181 -3.58 -5.43 -1.47
CA MET A 181 -3.15 -5.29 -0.07
C MET A 181 -4.13 -4.43 0.74
N THR A 182 -4.64 -3.34 0.16
CA THR A 182 -5.61 -2.47 0.83
C THR A 182 -6.97 -3.16 0.99
N GLU A 183 -7.41 -3.90 -0.02
CA GLU A 183 -8.66 -4.67 0.06
C GLU A 183 -8.57 -5.81 1.08
N ASN A 184 -7.42 -6.48 1.20
CA ASN A 184 -7.17 -7.47 2.25
C ASN A 184 -7.34 -6.88 3.65
N ALA A 185 -6.75 -5.71 3.92
CA ALA A 185 -6.91 -5.04 5.21
C ALA A 185 -8.37 -4.65 5.52
N LEU A 186 -9.17 -4.39 4.48
CA LEU A 186 -10.60 -4.06 4.60
C LEU A 186 -11.51 -5.29 4.76
N ASP A 187 -11.09 -6.46 4.27
CA ASP A 187 -11.91 -7.66 4.21
C ASP A 187 -12.01 -8.35 5.58
N LEU A 188 -13.23 -8.74 5.94
CA LEU A 188 -13.50 -9.45 7.19
C LEU A 188 -13.54 -10.97 7.01
N ALA A 189 -13.84 -11.45 5.79
CA ALA A 189 -14.13 -12.85 5.55
C ALA A 189 -12.88 -13.73 5.63
N HIS A 190 -11.70 -13.20 5.30
CA HIS A 190 -10.46 -13.96 5.37
C HIS A 190 -9.99 -14.22 6.81
N LEU A 191 -10.44 -13.42 7.80
CA LEU A 191 -9.92 -13.46 9.17
C LEU A 191 -10.01 -14.87 9.78
N ASP A 192 -11.14 -15.55 9.57
CA ASP A 192 -11.41 -16.88 10.11
C ASP A 192 -10.59 -18.01 9.48
N PHE A 193 -10.02 -17.78 8.29
CA PHE A 193 -9.30 -18.80 7.53
C PHE A 193 -7.79 -18.54 7.45
N VAL A 194 -7.39 -17.28 7.38
CA VAL A 194 -5.98 -16.86 7.24
C VAL A 194 -5.32 -16.69 8.60
N HIS A 195 -6.09 -16.30 9.63
CA HIS A 195 -5.59 -16.05 10.99
C HIS A 195 -6.25 -16.95 12.05
N PRO A 196 -6.29 -18.28 11.85
CA PRO A 196 -6.95 -19.20 12.78
C PRO A 196 -6.29 -19.14 14.17
N GLY A 197 -7.12 -19.01 15.21
CA GLY A 197 -6.69 -18.86 16.60
C GLY A 197 -6.18 -17.47 16.97
N LEU A 198 -6.10 -16.53 16.02
CA LEU A 198 -5.69 -15.15 16.26
C LEU A 198 -6.87 -14.19 16.06
N LEU A 199 -7.29 -13.99 14.81
CA LEU A 199 -8.45 -13.14 14.44
C LEU A 199 -9.70 -13.96 14.12
N GLY A 200 -9.56 -15.29 14.05
CA GLY A 200 -10.59 -16.24 13.67
C GLY A 200 -10.72 -17.40 14.64
N ASP A 201 -11.91 -17.70 15.13
CA ASP A 201 -12.13 -18.79 16.09
C ASP A 201 -12.37 -20.13 15.36
N PRO A 202 -11.43 -21.10 15.38
CA PRO A 202 -11.59 -22.37 14.71
C PRO A 202 -12.59 -23.32 15.40
N GLU A 203 -12.96 -23.06 16.66
CA GLU A 203 -13.88 -23.89 17.44
C GLU A 203 -15.34 -23.44 17.31
N ASP A 204 -15.59 -22.22 16.86
CA ASP A 204 -16.93 -21.70 16.57
C ASP A 204 -17.26 -21.91 15.08
N PRO A 205 -18.20 -22.82 14.74
CA PRO A 205 -18.57 -23.09 13.35
C PRO A 205 -19.25 -21.90 12.65
N ASP A 206 -19.74 -20.93 13.41
CA ASP A 206 -20.46 -19.77 12.91
C ASP A 206 -19.57 -18.50 12.89
N ALA A 207 -18.32 -18.55 13.38
CA ALA A 207 -17.43 -17.38 13.47
C ALA A 207 -17.10 -16.73 12.11
N ALA A 208 -17.13 -17.53 11.04
CA ALA A 208 -16.93 -17.07 9.67
C ALA A 208 -18.16 -16.36 9.07
N GLU A 209 -19.33 -16.40 9.72
CA GLU A 209 -20.51 -15.66 9.27
C GLU A 209 -20.32 -14.16 9.53
N ILE A 210 -20.20 -13.39 8.44
CA ILE A 210 -20.12 -11.93 8.53
C ILE A 210 -21.48 -11.36 8.90
N GLN A 211 -21.57 -10.84 10.13
CA GLN A 211 -22.74 -10.11 10.60
C GLN A 211 -22.93 -8.81 9.80
N PRO A 212 -24.18 -8.33 9.63
CA PRO A 212 -24.43 -7.06 8.97
C PRO A 212 -23.63 -5.92 9.61
N TYR A 213 -22.93 -5.15 8.78
CA TYR A 213 -22.15 -3.99 9.20
C TYR A 213 -22.57 -2.74 8.41
N GLU A 214 -22.31 -1.57 9.00
CA GLU A 214 -22.62 -0.30 8.36
C GLU A 214 -21.50 0.08 7.39
N THR A 215 -21.86 0.54 6.19
CA THR A 215 -20.90 1.08 5.20
C THR A 215 -21.39 2.45 4.74
N THR A 216 -20.52 3.44 4.85
CA THR A 216 -20.75 4.80 4.37
C THR A 216 -19.68 5.19 3.36
N VAL A 217 -20.05 5.90 2.31
CA VAL A 217 -19.13 6.36 1.27
C VAL A 217 -19.07 7.88 1.28
N GLU A 218 -17.89 8.40 1.52
CA GLU A 218 -17.56 9.82 1.37
C GLU A 218 -17.00 10.10 -0.03
N GLU A 219 -16.56 11.34 -0.27
CA GLU A 219 -16.03 11.72 -1.58
C GLU A 219 -14.81 10.88 -2.00
N ASP A 220 -13.91 10.58 -1.06
CA ASP A 220 -12.66 9.85 -1.29
C ASP A 220 -12.36 8.80 -0.20
N ALA A 221 -13.39 8.36 0.51
CA ALA A 221 -13.23 7.30 1.49
C ALA A 221 -14.44 6.36 1.61
N VAL A 222 -14.16 5.14 2.05
CA VAL A 222 -15.17 4.16 2.50
C VAL A 222 -14.99 3.98 4.00
N LEU A 223 -16.07 4.10 4.76
CA LEU A 223 -16.09 3.93 6.20
C LEU A 223 -16.97 2.74 6.55
N THR A 224 -16.50 1.93 7.48
CA THR A 224 -17.19 0.71 7.91
C THR A 224 -17.20 0.60 9.42
N THR A 225 -18.36 0.32 10.01
CA THR A 225 -18.51 0.06 11.44
C THR A 225 -19.05 -1.34 11.64
N TYR A 226 -18.31 -2.19 12.36
CA TYR A 226 -18.70 -3.57 12.64
C TYR A 226 -18.34 -4.00 14.07
N TYR A 227 -18.89 -5.15 14.46
CA TYR A 227 -18.63 -5.77 15.75
C TYR A 227 -18.18 -7.21 15.50
N LYS A 228 -17.04 -7.61 16.07
CA LYS A 228 -16.53 -8.98 15.97
C LYS A 228 -15.88 -9.35 17.30
N ALA A 229 -15.99 -10.63 17.65
CA ALA A 229 -15.24 -11.23 18.75
C ALA A 229 -13.98 -11.88 18.19
N PHE A 230 -12.89 -11.80 18.94
CA PHE A 230 -11.63 -12.43 18.58
C PHE A 230 -11.21 -13.45 19.63
N PRO A 231 -10.67 -14.61 19.21
CA PRO A 231 -10.36 -15.70 20.12
C PRO A 231 -9.08 -15.46 20.94
N SER A 232 -8.17 -14.60 20.47
CA SER A 232 -6.90 -14.34 21.14
C SER A 232 -6.94 -13.04 21.95
N ALA A 233 -6.52 -13.08 23.22
CA ALA A 233 -6.33 -11.87 24.02
C ALA A 233 -5.26 -10.91 23.45
N GLU A 234 -4.42 -11.39 22.52
CA GLU A 234 -3.46 -10.54 21.79
C GLU A 234 -4.16 -9.54 20.86
N THR A 235 -5.46 -9.74 20.59
CA THR A 235 -6.32 -8.84 19.77
C THR A 235 -7.01 -7.74 20.57
N PHE A 236 -6.40 -7.35 21.69
CA PHE A 236 -6.69 -6.07 22.35
C PHE A 236 -8.02 -6.04 23.13
N ALA A 237 -8.59 -7.21 23.46
CA ALA A 237 -9.76 -7.37 24.31
C ALA A 237 -9.75 -8.73 25.03
N PRO A 238 -10.55 -8.92 26.10
CA PRO A 238 -10.76 -10.25 26.68
C PRO A 238 -11.19 -11.24 25.59
N GLU A 239 -10.68 -12.47 25.67
CA GLU A 239 -10.99 -13.53 24.71
C GLU A 239 -12.51 -13.63 24.50
N ASN A 240 -12.92 -13.64 23.23
CA ASN A 240 -14.31 -13.77 22.80
C ASN A 240 -15.24 -12.61 23.19
N SER A 241 -14.71 -11.45 23.59
CA SER A 241 -15.52 -10.24 23.76
C SER A 241 -15.84 -9.61 22.40
N VAL A 242 -17.13 -9.30 22.17
CA VAL A 242 -17.58 -8.60 20.96
C VAL A 242 -17.23 -7.12 21.10
N ILE A 243 -16.30 -6.64 20.28
CA ILE A 243 -15.80 -5.26 20.34
C ILE A 243 -16.09 -4.50 19.06
N ARG A 244 -16.21 -3.18 19.19
CA ARG A 244 -16.52 -2.27 18.08
C ARG A 244 -15.25 -1.99 17.28
N HIS A 245 -15.40 -1.99 15.96
CA HIS A 245 -14.37 -1.63 15.00
C HIS A 245 -14.89 -0.53 14.07
N ASP A 246 -14.14 0.56 13.96
CA ASP A 246 -14.37 1.61 12.98
C ASP A 246 -13.22 1.61 11.98
N ALA A 247 -13.49 1.14 10.76
CA ALA A 247 -12.55 1.08 9.66
C ALA A 247 -12.79 2.21 8.66
N ARG A 248 -11.71 2.67 8.02
CA ARG A 248 -11.72 3.69 6.97
C ARG A 248 -10.67 3.36 5.92
N VAL A 249 -11.05 3.40 4.65
CA VAL A 249 -10.11 3.41 3.52
C VAL A 249 -10.17 4.76 2.83
N ASP A 250 -9.09 5.53 2.92
CA ASP A 250 -8.86 6.73 2.10
C ASP A 250 -8.14 6.32 0.81
N ILE A 251 -8.73 6.68 -0.33
CA ILE A 251 -8.12 6.33 -1.62
C ILE A 251 -6.79 7.08 -1.84
N PRO A 252 -5.79 6.45 -2.45
CA PRO A 252 -5.91 5.14 -3.08
C PRO A 252 -5.73 3.97 -2.11
N PHE A 253 -4.83 4.07 -1.11
CA PHE A 253 -4.30 2.89 -0.43
C PHE A 253 -4.01 3.08 1.07
N ILE A 254 -4.71 4.01 1.73
CA ILE A 254 -4.57 4.22 3.16
C ILE A 254 -5.73 3.56 3.88
N PHE A 255 -5.45 2.57 4.72
CA PHE A 255 -6.44 1.94 5.58
C PHE A 255 -6.18 2.31 7.04
N THR A 256 -7.23 2.65 7.79
CA THR A 256 -7.18 2.91 9.22
C THR A 256 -8.27 2.11 9.90
N ILE A 257 -7.96 1.48 11.02
CA ILE A 257 -8.95 0.81 11.86
C ILE A 257 -8.76 1.19 13.32
N ARG A 258 -9.85 1.55 13.97
CA ARG A 258 -9.93 1.82 15.41
C ARG A 258 -10.72 0.73 16.08
N ILE A 259 -10.14 0.11 17.09
CA ILE A 259 -10.74 -0.99 17.83
C ILE A 259 -10.95 -0.52 19.26
N TYR A 260 -12.20 -0.62 19.73
CA TYR A 260 -12.61 -0.12 21.04
C TYR A 260 -12.96 -1.29 21.96
N SER A 261 -12.15 -1.50 23.00
CA SER A 261 -12.37 -2.53 24.01
C SER A 261 -12.56 -1.92 25.40
N ASP A 262 -12.76 -2.76 26.40
CA ASP A 262 -12.81 -2.36 27.81
C ASP A 262 -11.44 -1.97 28.39
N GLN A 263 -10.35 -2.40 27.75
CA GLN A 263 -8.97 -2.05 28.11
C GLN A 263 -8.58 -0.66 27.58
N GLY A 264 -9.11 -0.28 26.42
CA GLY A 264 -8.78 0.98 25.77
C GLY A 264 -9.06 0.97 24.27
N THR A 265 -8.29 1.76 23.53
CA THR A 265 -8.36 1.91 22.08
C THR A 265 -7.01 1.59 21.47
N VAL A 266 -7.04 0.79 20.40
CA VAL A 266 -5.94 0.68 19.45
C VAL A 266 -6.37 1.27 18.12
N ALA A 267 -5.48 1.99 17.46
CA ALA A 267 -5.67 2.52 16.12
C ALA A 267 -4.52 2.05 15.23
N LEU A 268 -4.83 1.29 14.19
CA LEU A 268 -3.86 0.86 13.19
C LEU A 268 -3.98 1.77 11.96
N TYR A 269 -2.85 2.16 11.38
CA TYR A 269 -2.78 2.94 10.15
C TYR A 269 -1.82 2.26 9.17
N PHE A 270 -2.38 1.76 8.06
CA PHE A 270 -1.67 1.07 7.00
C PHE A 270 -1.46 2.05 5.84
N ALA A 271 -0.21 2.42 5.63
CA ALA A 271 0.19 3.37 4.61
C ALA A 271 0.83 2.63 3.42
N THR A 272 -0.01 2.03 2.59
CA THR A 272 0.42 1.21 1.45
C THR A 272 0.79 2.08 0.25
N TYR A 273 1.84 1.70 -0.48
CA TYR A 273 2.22 2.37 -1.72
C TYR A 273 2.76 1.40 -2.79
N PRO A 274 2.50 1.68 -4.07
CA PRO A 274 2.98 0.90 -5.19
C PRO A 274 4.43 1.27 -5.56
N ILE A 275 5.34 0.31 -5.48
CA ILE A 275 6.69 0.42 -6.07
C ILE A 275 6.61 0.22 -7.59
N ALA A 276 5.82 -0.77 -8.01
CA ALA A 276 5.45 -1.05 -9.39
C ALA A 276 3.96 -1.48 -9.44
N ALA A 277 3.43 -1.78 -10.63
CA ALA A 277 2.01 -2.14 -10.75
C ALA A 277 1.61 -3.36 -9.91
N ASN A 278 2.47 -4.38 -9.82
CA ASN A 278 2.25 -5.63 -9.10
C ASN A 278 3.19 -5.82 -7.90
N ARG A 279 3.81 -4.75 -7.42
CA ARG A 279 4.77 -4.81 -6.32
C ARG A 279 4.64 -3.61 -5.42
N SER A 280 4.38 -3.85 -4.14
CA SER A 280 3.99 -2.79 -3.21
C SER A 280 4.61 -3.02 -1.83
N ALA A 281 4.60 -1.99 -1.00
CA ALA A 281 5.03 -2.07 0.39
C ALA A 281 4.12 -1.19 1.25
N PHE A 282 4.21 -1.30 2.56
CA PHE A 282 3.43 -0.47 3.47
C PHE A 282 4.18 -0.15 4.75
N TRP A 283 3.79 0.96 5.36
CA TRP A 283 4.14 1.28 6.73
C TRP A 283 2.94 1.00 7.62
N LEU A 284 3.13 0.19 8.65
CA LEU A 284 2.14 -0.02 9.69
C LEU A 284 2.48 0.86 10.87
N PHE A 285 1.51 1.64 11.32
CA PHE A 285 1.52 2.28 12.63
C PHE A 285 0.49 1.60 13.51
N GLU A 286 0.84 1.46 14.78
CA GLU A 286 -0.11 1.13 15.82
C GLU A 286 0.04 2.16 16.94
N ALA A 287 -1.08 2.78 17.29
CA ALA A 287 -1.21 3.67 18.43
C ALA A 287 -2.14 3.00 19.45
N ARG A 288 -1.71 2.91 20.70
CA ARG A 288 -2.51 2.34 21.81
C ARG A 288 -2.53 3.27 23.01
N ASN A 289 -3.64 3.29 23.74
CA ASN A 289 -3.77 4.05 25.01
C ASN A 289 -3.89 3.13 26.25
N TYR A 290 -3.55 1.86 26.09
CA TYR A 290 -3.55 0.82 27.13
C TYR A 290 -2.26 0.01 27.03
N ALA A 291 -1.96 -0.80 28.05
CA ALA A 291 -0.75 -1.63 28.10
C ALA A 291 0.52 -0.82 27.75
N LEU A 292 0.63 0.38 28.34
CA LEU A 292 1.72 1.33 28.06
C LEU A 292 3.05 0.92 28.71
N ASP A 293 3.00 -0.03 29.63
CA ASP A 293 4.15 -0.66 30.28
C ASP A 293 4.67 -1.89 29.51
N GLU A 294 3.90 -2.41 28.55
CA GLU A 294 4.30 -3.51 27.69
C GLU A 294 5.21 -3.02 26.54
N PRO A 295 6.28 -3.77 26.20
CA PRO A 295 7.20 -3.39 25.13
C PRO A 295 6.54 -3.51 23.75
N ASP A 296 6.90 -2.60 22.84
CA ASP A 296 6.41 -2.60 21.45
C ASP A 296 6.71 -3.91 20.71
N ASP A 297 7.83 -4.58 21.03
CA ASP A 297 8.24 -5.85 20.42
C ASP A 297 7.14 -6.93 20.50
N ARG A 298 6.32 -6.91 21.56
CA ARG A 298 5.20 -7.85 21.71
C ARG A 298 4.13 -7.62 20.64
N PHE A 299 3.73 -6.37 20.44
CA PHE A 299 2.72 -5.97 19.46
C PHE A 299 3.25 -6.10 18.03
N ILE A 300 4.52 -5.76 17.81
CA ILE A 300 5.21 -5.95 16.54
C ILE A 300 5.26 -7.43 16.17
N ALA A 301 5.58 -8.33 17.11
CA ALA A 301 5.65 -9.77 16.84
C ALA A 301 4.29 -10.36 16.44
N PHE A 302 3.20 -9.87 17.06
CA PHE A 302 1.84 -10.26 16.65
C PHE A 302 1.53 -9.83 15.21
N ASN A 303 1.80 -8.56 14.87
CA ASN A 303 1.60 -8.05 13.51
C ASN A 303 2.50 -8.74 12.47
N ASP A 304 3.73 -9.16 12.84
CA ASP A 304 4.62 -9.94 11.97
C ASP A 304 4.02 -11.30 11.59
N VAL A 305 3.28 -11.95 12.51
CA VAL A 305 2.60 -13.21 12.24
C VAL A 305 1.45 -12.99 11.25
N LEU A 306 0.61 -11.98 11.48
CA LEU A 306 -0.51 -11.65 10.59
C LEU A 306 -0.01 -11.32 9.19
N GLU A 307 0.98 -10.43 9.09
CA GLU A 307 1.64 -10.03 7.84
C GLU A 307 2.12 -11.24 7.03
N THR A 308 2.78 -12.19 7.69
CA THR A 308 3.31 -13.38 7.01
C THR A 308 2.20 -14.30 6.52
N GLN A 309 1.10 -14.40 7.25
CA GLN A 309 -0.08 -15.19 6.86
C GLN A 309 -0.78 -14.56 5.65
N ASP A 310 -1.02 -13.24 5.69
CA ASP A 310 -1.63 -12.50 4.59
C ASP A 310 -0.80 -12.52 3.32
N ARG A 311 0.50 -12.19 3.42
CA ARG A 311 1.40 -12.10 2.26
C ARG A 311 1.32 -13.34 1.39
N ARG A 312 1.33 -14.52 2.02
CA ARG A 312 1.26 -15.80 1.31
C ARG A 312 -0.01 -15.94 0.46
N VAL A 313 -1.14 -15.46 0.95
CA VAL A 313 -2.44 -15.56 0.27
C VAL A 313 -2.55 -14.49 -0.81
N ILE A 314 -2.13 -13.26 -0.50
CA ILE A 314 -2.26 -12.11 -1.40
C ILE A 314 -1.32 -12.22 -2.61
N GLU A 315 -0.06 -12.65 -2.43
CA GLU A 315 0.87 -12.88 -3.55
C GLU A 315 0.41 -14.03 -4.49
N ALA A 316 -0.51 -14.89 -4.01
CA ALA A 316 -1.10 -15.98 -4.78
C ALA A 316 -2.37 -15.57 -5.56
N GLN A 317 -2.93 -14.37 -5.35
CA GLN A 317 -4.14 -13.93 -6.04
C GLN A 317 -3.91 -13.74 -7.54
N ARG A 318 -4.88 -14.12 -8.36
CA ARG A 318 -4.86 -13.98 -9.83
C ARG A 318 -6.21 -13.48 -10.34
N PRO A 319 -6.26 -12.48 -11.25
CA PRO A 319 -5.11 -11.70 -11.76
C PRO A 319 -4.40 -10.90 -10.65
N GLU A 320 -3.11 -10.61 -10.83
CA GLU A 320 -2.24 -10.03 -9.81
C GLU A 320 -2.69 -8.63 -9.34
N LEU A 321 -3.34 -7.88 -10.23
CA LEU A 321 -3.85 -6.54 -9.95
C LEU A 321 -5.31 -6.62 -9.48
N LEU A 322 -5.74 -5.63 -8.69
CA LEU A 322 -7.13 -5.54 -8.26
C LEU A 322 -8.01 -5.02 -9.42
N PRO A 323 -8.92 -5.81 -10.02
CA PRO A 323 -9.82 -5.30 -11.03
C PRO A 323 -10.91 -4.42 -10.39
N CYS A 324 -11.03 -3.19 -10.87
CA CYS A 324 -12.07 -2.27 -10.40
C CYS A 324 -13.39 -2.40 -11.19
N ASP A 325 -13.41 -3.14 -12.31
CA ASP A 325 -14.65 -3.61 -12.92
C ASP A 325 -15.17 -4.81 -12.10
N LEU A 326 -16.30 -4.60 -11.44
CA LEU A 326 -16.91 -5.59 -10.55
C LEU A 326 -17.40 -6.85 -11.27
N SER A 327 -17.40 -6.89 -12.60
CA SER A 327 -17.75 -8.09 -13.38
C SER A 327 -16.59 -9.05 -13.60
N GLU A 328 -15.35 -8.63 -13.33
CA GLU A 328 -14.14 -9.46 -13.48
C GLU A 328 -13.98 -10.46 -12.34
N GLU A 329 -14.57 -10.18 -11.17
CA GLU A 329 -14.58 -11.05 -10.00
C GLU A 329 -16.00 -11.18 -9.43
N LEU A 330 -16.26 -12.26 -8.69
CA LEU A 330 -17.56 -12.50 -8.07
C LEU A 330 -17.59 -11.85 -6.69
N HIS A 331 -18.70 -11.16 -6.39
CA HIS A 331 -18.88 -10.43 -5.13
C HIS A 331 -20.18 -10.86 -4.46
N LEU A 332 -20.14 -10.99 -3.14
CA LEU A 332 -21.26 -11.31 -2.27
C LEU A 332 -21.86 -10.03 -1.67
N LYS A 333 -23.18 -9.98 -1.63
CA LYS A 333 -23.89 -8.91 -0.92
C LYS A 333 -23.74 -9.12 0.58
N GLY A 334 -23.23 -8.12 1.29
CA GLY A 334 -23.00 -8.17 2.73
C GLY A 334 -21.51 -8.26 3.02
N PRO A 335 -20.88 -9.45 2.96
CA PRO A 335 -19.45 -9.61 3.25
C PRO A 335 -18.56 -8.65 2.46
N ASP A 336 -18.77 -8.53 1.15
CA ASP A 336 -17.90 -7.74 0.27
C ASP A 336 -18.40 -6.28 0.09
N ALA A 337 -19.33 -5.81 0.91
CA ALA A 337 -19.96 -4.49 0.70
C ALA A 337 -18.94 -3.34 0.71
N ALA A 338 -18.00 -3.35 1.66
CA ALA A 338 -16.95 -2.33 1.75
C ALA A 338 -15.98 -2.42 0.56
N ALA A 339 -15.54 -3.63 0.20
CA ALA A 339 -14.67 -3.90 -0.94
C ALA A 339 -15.29 -3.42 -2.27
N ILE A 340 -16.58 -3.69 -2.48
CA ILE A 340 -17.34 -3.22 -3.64
C ILE A 340 -17.32 -1.68 -3.72
N GLU A 341 -17.58 -0.99 -2.62
CA GLU A 341 -17.56 0.48 -2.61
C GLU A 341 -16.15 1.05 -2.83
N TYR A 342 -15.13 0.40 -2.28
CA TYR A 342 -13.73 0.76 -2.49
C TYR A 342 -13.34 0.67 -3.96
N ARG A 343 -13.62 -0.46 -4.63
CA ARG A 343 -13.38 -0.64 -6.07
C ARG A 343 -14.14 0.38 -6.93
N ARG A 344 -15.41 0.66 -6.60
CA ARG A 344 -16.21 1.71 -7.29
C ARG A 344 -15.58 3.08 -7.14
N LEU A 345 -15.02 3.38 -5.97
CA LEU A 345 -14.39 4.67 -5.69
C LEU A 345 -13.06 4.82 -6.46
N LEU A 346 -12.21 3.80 -6.48
CA LEU A 346 -11.03 3.73 -7.35
C LEU A 346 -11.40 3.97 -8.82
N ALA A 347 -12.42 3.25 -9.31
CA ALA A 347 -12.91 3.38 -10.68
C ALA A 347 -13.40 4.81 -11.00
N ARG A 348 -14.08 5.48 -10.06
CA ARG A 348 -14.51 6.89 -10.23
C ARG A 348 -13.33 7.86 -10.34
N ARG A 349 -12.15 7.50 -9.84
CA ARG A 349 -10.91 8.29 -9.96
C ARG A 349 -10.04 7.89 -11.15
N GLY A 350 -10.51 6.98 -12.00
CA GLY A 350 -9.79 6.54 -13.19
C GLY A 350 -8.79 5.41 -12.93
N ILE A 351 -8.68 4.92 -11.69
CA ILE A 351 -7.88 3.74 -11.36
C ILE A 351 -8.71 2.52 -11.77
N ARG A 352 -8.21 1.73 -12.73
CA ARG A 352 -8.90 0.56 -13.28
C ARG A 352 -8.36 -0.75 -12.75
N HIS A 353 -7.04 -0.79 -12.56
CA HIS A 353 -6.30 -1.87 -11.94
C HIS A 353 -5.38 -1.21 -10.92
N ALA A 354 -5.52 -1.61 -9.67
CA ALA A 354 -4.91 -0.93 -8.53
C ALA A 354 -3.95 -1.84 -7.78
#